data_AF-A0A142XR43-F1
#
_entry.id   AF-A0A142XR43-F1
#
_cell.length_a   1.000
_cell.length_b   1.000
_cell.length_c   1.000
_cell.angle_alpha   90.00
_cell.angle_beta   90.00
_cell.angle_gamma   90.00
#
_symmetry.space_group_name_H-M   'P 1'
#
loop_
_entity.id
_entity.type
_entity.pdbx_description
1 polymer ?
#
loop_
_entity_poly.entity_id
_entity_poly.type
_entity_poly.pdbx_seq_one_letter_code
_entity_poly.pdbx_strand_id
1 'polypeptide(L)' 'MSILTRKVDDRSRVVLPDEFSGKLVTLEEVTKDHVIIKIVKPIRKRPSLTSLLARMTDTNQQPPVELGPPIGNEEL' A
#
# COMPACT_ATOMS: atom_id res chain seq x y z
N MET A 1 19.44 0.96 -16.58
CA MET A 1 18.65 0.48 -15.43
C MET A 1 19.39 -0.73 -14.86
N SER A 2 20.00 -0.63 -13.68
CA SER A 2 20.68 -1.77 -13.03
C SER A 2 19.81 -2.32 -11.91
N ILE A 3 19.27 -3.52 -12.09
CA ILE A 3 18.62 -4.25 -11.00
C ILE A 3 19.74 -4.74 -10.08
N LEU A 4 19.79 -4.24 -8.84
CA LEU A 4 20.79 -4.63 -7.86
C LEU A 4 20.25 -5.78 -7.01
N THR A 5 20.90 -6.93 -7.10
CA THR A 5 20.68 -8.04 -6.18
C THR A 5 21.66 -7.91 -5.02
N ARG A 6 21.14 -7.85 -3.80
CA ARG A 6 21.97 -7.90 -2.57
C ARG A 6 21.62 -9.16 -1.81
N LYS A 7 22.63 -9.95 -1.47
CA LYS A 7 22.48 -11.04 -0.51
C LYS A 7 22.49 -10.42 0.89
N VAL A 8 21.37 -10.53 1.60
CA VAL A 8 21.23 -10.06 2.98
C VAL A 8 20.69 -11.25 3.76
N ASP A 9 21.49 -11.74 4.71
CA ASP A 9 21.25 -12.99 5.44
C ASP A 9 21.17 -14.22 4.50
N ASP A 10 20.24 -15.14 4.76
CA ASP A 10 19.91 -16.32 3.96
C ASP A 10 18.99 -16.02 2.76
N ARG A 11 18.69 -14.74 2.47
CA ARG A 11 17.74 -14.35 1.41
C ARG A 11 18.37 -13.40 0.38
N SER A 12 18.02 -13.60 -0.88
CA SER A 12 18.34 -12.67 -1.95
C SER A 12 17.31 -11.54 -1.98
N ARG A 13 17.75 -10.29 -1.82
CA ARG A 13 16.90 -9.10 -1.99
C ARG A 13 17.14 -8.49 -3.36
N VAL A 14 16.07 -8.18 -4.07
CA VAL A 14 16.09 -7.44 -5.34
C VAL A 14 15.68 -6.01 -5.05
N VAL A 15 16.53 -5.04 -5.37
CA VAL A 15 16.18 -3.62 -5.29
C VAL A 15 15.49 -3.24 -6.59
N LEU A 16 14.21 -2.86 -6.49
CA LEU A 16 13.43 -2.38 -7.62
C LEU A 16 13.80 -0.92 -7.96
N PRO A 17 13.68 -0.51 -9.22
CA PRO A 17 13.88 0.89 -9.61
C PRO A 17 12.88 1.84 -8.94
N ASP A 18 13.25 3.12 -8.87
CA ASP A 18 12.44 4.17 -8.21
C ASP A 18 11.03 4.32 -8.79
N GLU A 19 10.82 3.91 -10.03
CA GLU A 19 9.50 3.93 -10.68
C GLU A 19 8.45 3.07 -9.96
N PHE A 20 8.88 2.13 -9.11
CA PHE A 20 8.01 1.28 -8.28
C PHE A 20 7.72 1.92 -6.90
N SER A 21 8.46 2.96 -6.49
CA SER A 21 8.29 3.60 -5.19
C SER A 21 6.89 4.21 -5.03
N GLY A 22 6.23 3.92 -3.91
CA GLY A 22 4.88 4.41 -3.60
C GLY A 22 3.76 3.86 -4.48
N LYS A 23 4.03 2.89 -5.37
CA LYS A 23 3.04 2.28 -6.24
C LYS A 23 2.62 0.90 -5.74
N LEU A 24 1.38 0.53 -6.05
CA LEU A 24 0.91 -0.84 -5.84
C LEU A 24 1.55 -1.73 -6.91
N VAL A 25 2.10 -2.86 -6.49
CA VAL A 25 2.76 -3.83 -7.37
C VAL A 25 2.17 -5.22 -7.15
N THR A 26 2.13 -6.03 -8.21
CA THR A 26 1.76 -7.44 -8.12
C THR A 26 2.82 -8.32 -8.76
N LEU A 27 3.02 -9.49 -8.15
CA LEU A 27 3.76 -10.60 -8.73
C LEU A 27 2.79 -11.37 -9.62
N GLU A 28 3.00 -11.33 -10.93
CA GLU A 28 2.16 -12.08 -11.87
C GLU A 28 2.68 -13.49 -12.09
N GLU A 29 3.99 -13.64 -12.16
CA GLU A 29 4.62 -14.93 -12.45
C GLU A 29 5.94 -15.06 -11.69
N VAL A 30 6.13 -16.24 -11.11
CA VAL A 30 7.37 -16.66 -10.45
C VAL A 30 7.75 -18.01 -11.00
N THR A 31 8.75 -18.04 -11.88
CA THR A 31 9.35 -19.28 -12.37
C THR A 31 10.73 -19.48 -11.75
N LYS A 32 11.41 -20.56 -12.14
CA LYS A 32 12.80 -20.79 -11.74
C LYS A 32 13.76 -19.76 -12.33
N ASP A 33 13.44 -19.23 -13.51
CA ASP A 33 14.37 -18.44 -14.32
C ASP A 33 14.07 -16.95 -14.28
N HIS A 34 12.83 -16.56 -14.01
CA HIS A 34 12.43 -15.16 -14.00
C HIS A 34 11.23 -14.90 -13.08
N VAL A 35 11.10 -13.62 -12.69
CA VAL A 35 9.98 -13.09 -11.91
C VAL A 35 9.41 -11.89 -12.66
N ILE A 36 8.09 -11.87 -12.85
CA ILE A 36 7.37 -10.77 -13.50
C ILE A 36 6.65 -9.95 -12.43
N ILE A 37 7.07 -8.68 -12.29
CA ILE A 37 6.46 -7.70 -11.39
C ILE A 37 5.80 -6.62 -12.24
N LYS A 38 4.52 -6.35 -11.99
CA LYS A 38 3.81 -5.25 -12.65
C LYS A 38 3.34 -4.20 -11.66
N ILE A 39 3.46 -2.94 -12.07
CA ILE A 39 2.81 -1.82 -11.39
C ILE A 39 1.33 -1.89 -11.73
N VAL A 40 0.50 -2.02 -10.70
CA VAL A 40 -0.95 -2.03 -10.85
C VAL A 40 -1.47 -0.62 -10.64
N LYS A 41 -2.26 -0.13 -11.59
CA LYS A 41 -3.08 1.05 -11.32
C LYS A 41 -4.12 0.64 -10.28
N PRO A 42 -4.10 1.23 -9.07
CA PRO A 42 -5.12 0.90 -8.09
C PRO A 42 -6.48 1.28 -8.69
N ILE A 43 -7.29 0.28 -9.03
CA ILE A 43 -8.68 0.49 -9.41
C ILE A 43 -9.41 0.80 -8.11
N ARG A 44 -9.22 2.01 -7.59
CA ARG A 44 -10.10 2.53 -6.55
C ARG A 44 -11.43 2.79 -7.25
N LYS A 45 -12.36 1.84 -7.16
CA LYS A 45 -13.78 2.15 -7.35
C LYS A 45 -14.10 3.20 -6.28
N ARG A 46 -14.07 4.48 -6.66
CA ARG A 46 -14.45 5.55 -5.74
C ARG A 46 -15.95 5.40 -5.53
N PRO A 47 -16.40 5.04 -4.32
CA PRO A 47 -17.83 5.01 -4.05
C PRO A 47 -18.36 6.44 -4.23
N SER A 48 -19.53 6.58 -4.87
CA SER A 48 -20.21 7.86 -4.93
C SER A 48 -20.71 8.24 -3.54
N LEU A 49 -20.88 9.55 -3.29
CA LEU A 49 -21.47 10.03 -2.03
C LEU A 49 -22.80 9.33 -1.75
N THR A 50 -23.65 9.19 -2.77
CA THR A 50 -24.93 8.46 -2.68
C THR A 50 -24.75 7.02 -2.23
N SER A 51 -23.77 6.29 -2.77
CA SER A 51 -23.50 4.90 -2.38
C SER A 51 -22.94 4.75 -0.96
N LEU A 52 -22.23 5.77 -0.47
CA LEU A 52 -21.74 5.82 0.91
C LEU A 52 -22.89 6.08 1.87
N LEU A 53 -23.69 7.12 1.61
CA LEU A 53 -24.84 7.49 2.46
C LEU A 53 -25.89 6.37 2.53
N ALA A 54 -26.16 5.70 1.41
CA ALA A 54 -27.11 4.58 1.37
C ALA A 54 -26.70 3.39 2.26
N ARG A 55 -25.42 3.29 2.63
CA ARG A 55 -24.90 2.24 3.52
C ARG A 55 -24.77 2.71 4.97
N MET A 56 -24.98 3.98 5.27
CA MET A 56 -24.97 4.48 6.64
C MET A 56 -26.24 4.05 7.37
N THR A 57 -26.06 3.41 8.53
CA THR A 57 -27.13 2.99 9.42
C THR A 57 -26.87 3.56 10.80
N ASP A 58 -27.90 3.75 11.61
CA ASP A 58 -27.73 4.22 13.00
C ASP A 58 -26.82 3.29 13.82
N THR A 59 -26.70 2.03 13.40
CA THR A 59 -25.85 1.00 14.03
C THR A 59 -24.38 1.03 13.60
N ASN A 60 -24.03 1.66 12.47
CA ASN A 60 -22.66 1.70 11.96
C ASN A 60 -22.01 3.10 12.04
N GLN A 61 -22.76 4.10 12.47
CA GLN A 61 -22.23 5.41 12.79
C GLN A 61 -21.28 5.31 13.98
N GLN A 62 -20.02 5.69 13.74
CA GLN A 62 -19.01 5.78 14.79
C GLN A 62 -19.08 7.18 15.40
N PRO A 63 -18.97 7.32 16.74
CA PRO A 63 -18.80 8.62 17.35
C PRO A 63 -17.49 9.27 16.86
N PRO A 64 -17.35 10.60 16.99
CA PRO A 64 -16.09 11.27 16.73
C PRO A 64 -14.93 10.60 17.48
N VAL A 65 -13.82 10.36 16.79
CA VAL A 65 -12.63 9.76 17.40
C VAL A 65 -11.90 10.84 18.21
N GLU A 66 -11.77 10.62 19.52
CA GLU A 66 -10.88 11.40 20.37
C GLU A 66 -9.44 10.97 20.10
N LEU A 67 -8.64 11.83 19.47
CA LEU A 67 -7.28 11.50 19.02
C LEU A 67 -6.23 11.42 20.15
N GLY A 68 -6.65 11.61 21.41
CA GLY A 68 -5.75 11.64 22.56
C GLY A 68 -4.73 12.78 22.50
N PRO A 69 -3.85 12.90 23.50
CA PRO A 69 -2.72 13.81 23.44
C PRO A 69 -1.71 13.32 22.39
N PRO A 70 -0.89 14.22 21.79
CA PRO A 70 0.20 13.82 20.91
C PRO A 70 1.14 12.86 21.64
N ILE A 71 1.45 11.74 20.99
CA ILE A 71 2.44 10.78 21.47
C ILE A 71 3.78 11.16 20.82
N GLY A 72 4.58 11.96 21.51
CA GLY A 72 5.91 12.39 21.08
C GLY A 72 6.25 13.81 21.54
N ASN A 73 7.50 14.03 21.95
CA ASN A 73 8.04 15.36 22.32
C ASN A 73 8.37 16.18 21.07
N GLU A 74 7.43 16.36 20.16
CA GLU A 74 7.59 17.30 19.05
C GLU A 74 7.18 18.69 19.56
N GLU A 75 8.16 19.44 20.09
CA GLU A 75 8.03 20.89 20.26
C GLU A 75 7.89 21.52 18.86
N LEU A 76 6.76 22.22 18.66
CA LEU A 76 6.48 23.02 17.45
C LEU A 76 7.44 24.21 17.32
#